data_AF-A0A951RKT2-F1
#
_entry.id   AF-A0A951RKT2-F1
#
_cell.length_a   1.000
_cell.length_b   1.000
_cell.length_c   1.000
_cell.angle_alpha   90.00
_cell.angle_beta   90.00
_cell.angle_gamma   90.00
#
_symmetry.space_group_name_H-M   'P 1'
#
loop_
_entity.id
_entity.type
_entity.pdbx_description
1 polymer ?
#
loop_
_entity_poly.entity_id
_entity_poly.type
_entity_poly.pdbx_seq_one_letter_code
_entity_poly.pdbx_strand_id
1 'polypeptide(L)'
;METNDRDNKGKFVKGHRGFKPKGALNHTTREVKEKFNQLLESYPLEQMIADLQELKPRERLSVIVGLLEYFMPKLNKTDWGLTNNNEPIVVELPSFAKATAGNTPTFAKATAGNIGHGEGIGPSFAKATAGK
;
A
#
# COMPACT_ATOMS: atom_id res chain seq x y z
N MET A 1 -49.48 -8.51 33.55
CA MET A 1 -49.60 -7.40 32.59
C MET A 1 -49.36 -7.98 31.20
N GLU A 2 -50.43 -8.16 30.42
CA GLU A 2 -50.34 -8.61 29.03
C GLU A 2 -49.83 -7.43 28.18
N THR A 3 -48.61 -7.51 27.68
CA THR A 3 -48.10 -6.55 26.71
C THR A 3 -48.64 -6.96 25.34
N ASN A 4 -49.59 -6.20 24.80
CA ASN A 4 -50.07 -6.37 23.43
C ASN A 4 -48.87 -6.40 22.48
N ASP A 5 -48.60 -7.55 21.86
CA ASP A 5 -47.45 -7.76 20.98
C ASP A 5 -47.56 -7.00 19.65
N ARG A 6 -48.68 -6.29 19.40
CA ARG A 6 -49.00 -5.58 18.15
C ARG A 6 -49.40 -4.11 18.39
N ASP A 7 -49.05 -3.25 17.44
CA ASP A 7 -49.44 -1.84 17.37
C ASP A 7 -50.85 -1.66 16.81
N ASN A 8 -51.37 -0.43 16.86
CA ASN A 8 -52.71 -0.07 16.34
C ASN A 8 -52.83 -0.20 14.80
N LYS A 9 -51.75 -0.60 14.10
CA LYS A 9 -51.68 -0.85 12.66
C LYS A 9 -51.40 -2.33 12.35
N GLY A 10 -51.49 -3.21 13.36
CA GLY A 10 -51.27 -4.64 13.24
C GLY A 10 -49.81 -5.08 13.10
N LYS A 11 -48.83 -4.19 13.23
CA LYS A 11 -47.40 -4.52 13.21
C LYS A 11 -46.93 -4.94 14.58
N PHE A 12 -45.97 -5.85 14.64
CA PHE A 12 -45.39 -6.25 15.91
C PHE A 12 -44.50 -5.16 16.52
N VAL A 13 -44.60 -4.95 17.84
CA VAL A 13 -43.77 -3.96 18.55
C VAL A 13 -42.32 -4.42 18.69
N LYS A 14 -41.37 -3.48 18.66
CA LYS A 14 -39.93 -3.75 18.85
C LYS A 14 -39.72 -4.39 20.23
N GLY A 15 -39.21 -5.62 20.25
CA GLY A 15 -39.01 -6.39 21.50
C GLY A 15 -40.09 -7.43 21.82
N HIS A 16 -41.05 -7.68 20.92
CA HIS A 16 -41.98 -8.81 21.10
C HIS A 16 -41.25 -10.16 21.01
N ARG A 17 -41.83 -11.20 21.63
CA ARG A 17 -41.22 -12.54 21.81
C ARG A 17 -40.82 -13.29 20.52
N GLY A 18 -41.31 -12.87 19.35
CA GLY A 18 -41.00 -13.46 18.05
C GLY A 18 -39.98 -12.70 17.22
N PHE A 19 -39.55 -11.50 17.64
CA PHE A 19 -38.40 -10.85 17.03
C PHE A 19 -37.12 -11.48 17.57
N LYS A 20 -36.28 -11.99 16.66
CA LYS A 20 -34.89 -12.31 17.00
C LYS A 20 -34.19 -11.04 17.49
N PRO A 21 -33.38 -11.09 18.57
CA PRO A 21 -32.68 -9.92 19.07
C PRO A 21 -31.76 -9.34 17.99
N LYS A 22 -31.56 -8.02 18.01
CA LYS A 22 -30.72 -7.32 17.04
C LYS A 22 -29.30 -7.89 17.10
N GLY A 23 -28.82 -8.44 15.99
CA GLY A 23 -27.50 -9.09 15.91
C GLY A 23 -27.54 -10.63 16.03
N ALA A 24 -28.71 -11.24 16.20
CA ALA A 24 -28.85 -12.69 16.12
C ALA A 24 -28.51 -13.17 14.70
N LEU A 25 -27.36 -13.81 14.55
CA LEU A 25 -26.97 -14.48 13.31
C LEU A 25 -27.95 -15.62 13.01
N ASN A 26 -28.27 -15.80 11.73
CA ASN A 26 -29.04 -16.95 11.30
C ASN A 26 -28.23 -18.23 11.57
N HIS A 27 -28.90 -19.33 11.93
CA HIS A 27 -28.24 -20.59 12.30
C HIS A 27 -27.29 -21.05 11.19
N THR A 28 -27.79 -21.07 9.97
CA THR A 28 -27.03 -21.41 8.77
C THR A 28 -25.80 -20.51 8.57
N THR A 29 -25.93 -19.21 8.81
CA THR A 29 -24.79 -18.27 8.68
C THR A 29 -23.74 -18.49 9.76
N ARG A 30 -24.16 -18.86 10.97
CA ARG A 30 -23.25 -19.19 12.07
C ARG A 30 -22.47 -20.47 11.76
N GLU A 31 -23.16 -21.53 11.33
CA GLU A 31 -22.51 -22.80 10.97
C GLU A 31 -21.50 -22.64 9.84
N VAL A 32 -21.84 -21.88 8.79
CA VAL A 32 -20.92 -21.63 7.68
C VAL A 32 -19.67 -20.89 8.16
N LYS A 33 -19.80 -19.89 9.03
CA LYS A 33 -18.65 -19.18 9.61
C LYS A 33 -17.78 -20.08 10.47
N GLU A 34 -18.39 -20.92 11.31
CA GLU A 34 -17.67 -21.88 12.14
C GLU A 34 -16.90 -22.90 11.27
N LYS A 35 -17.52 -23.43 10.21
CA LYS A 35 -16.87 -24.36 9.29
C LYS A 35 -15.74 -23.72 8.50
N PHE A 36 -15.90 -22.46 8.09
CA PHE A 36 -14.85 -21.72 7.41
C PHE A 36 -13.64 -21.46 8.31
N ASN A 37 -13.87 -21.09 9.57
CA ASN A 37 -12.80 -20.93 10.55
C ASN A 37 -12.08 -22.25 10.83
N GLN A 38 -12.82 -23.35 11.01
CA GLN A 38 -12.24 -24.69 11.16
C GLN A 38 -11.36 -25.06 9.96
N LEU A 39 -11.79 -24.74 8.74
CA LEU A 39 -11.00 -24.98 7.55
C LEU A 39 -9.68 -24.19 7.56
N LEU A 40 -9.74 -22.90 7.89
CA LEU A 40 -8.55 -22.04 7.98
C LEU A 40 -7.57 -22.51 9.07
N GLU A 41 -8.07 -22.95 10.23
CA GLU A 41 -7.24 -23.51 11.30
C GLU A 41 -6.62 -24.85 10.91
N SER A 42 -7.34 -25.65 10.11
CA SER A 42 -6.87 -26.95 9.65
C SER A 42 -5.90 -26.88 8.47
N TYR A 43 -5.76 -25.73 7.82
CA TYR A 43 -4.96 -25.59 6.60
C TYR A 43 -3.52 -25.18 6.94
N PRO A 44 -2.56 -26.12 6.87
CA PRO A 44 -1.19 -25.85 7.31
C PRO A 44 -0.43 -25.02 6.27
N LEU A 45 0.56 -24.27 6.75
CA LEU A 45 1.41 -23.42 5.90
C LEU A 45 2.13 -24.22 4.82
N GLU A 46 2.54 -25.45 5.12
CA GLU A 46 3.24 -26.34 4.20
C GLU A 46 2.36 -26.74 3.01
N GLN A 47 1.08 -27.03 3.25
CA GLN A 47 0.13 -27.33 2.19
C GLN A 47 -0.13 -26.08 1.33
N MET A 48 -0.23 -24.91 1.95
CA MET A 48 -0.39 -23.65 1.22
C MET A 48 0.79 -23.38 0.27
N ILE A 49 2.02 -23.66 0.71
CA ILE A 49 3.21 -23.49 -0.12
C ILE A 49 3.17 -24.48 -1.29
N ALA A 50 2.77 -25.73 -1.06
CA ALA A 50 2.64 -26.74 -2.11
C ALA A 50 1.60 -26.33 -3.18
N ASP A 51 0.42 -25.89 -2.74
CA ASP A 51 -0.67 -25.46 -3.65
C ASP A 51 -0.23 -24.23 -4.46
N LEU A 52 0.48 -23.27 -3.84
CA LEU A 52 1.07 -22.13 -4.54
C LEU A 52 2.13 -22.55 -5.57
N GLN A 53 2.89 -23.61 -5.30
CA GLN A 53 3.90 -24.13 -6.23
C GLN A 53 3.28 -24.89 -7.41
N GLU A 54 2.11 -25.48 -7.25
CA GLU A 54 1.37 -26.15 -8.33
C GLU A 54 0.72 -25.14 -9.31
N LEU A 55 0.34 -23.97 -8.81
CA LEU A 55 -0.25 -22.89 -9.61
C LEU A 55 0.69 -22.34 -10.69
N LYS A 56 0.09 -21.89 -11.80
CA LYS A 56 0.83 -21.22 -12.89
C LYS A 56 1.52 -19.95 -12.37
N PRO A 57 2.68 -19.56 -12.93
CA PRO A 57 3.46 -18.43 -12.42
C PRO A 57 2.66 -17.12 -12.31
N ARG A 58 1.78 -16.84 -13.28
CA ARG A 58 0.92 -15.65 -13.29
C ARG A 58 -0.12 -15.67 -12.17
N GLU A 59 -0.77 -16.81 -11.96
CA GLU A 59 -1.81 -16.98 -10.94
C GLU A 59 -1.22 -16.92 -9.53
N ARG A 60 -0.06 -17.55 -9.34
CA ARG A 60 0.73 -17.48 -8.10
C ARG A 60 1.01 -16.04 -7.67
N LEU A 61 1.52 -15.21 -8.59
CA LEU A 61 1.79 -13.81 -8.30
C LEU A 61 0.51 -13.02 -7.99
N SER A 62 -0.60 -13.32 -8.67
CA SER A 62 -1.89 -12.66 -8.39
C SER A 62 -2.39 -12.95 -6.97
N VAL A 63 -2.28 -14.20 -6.51
CA VAL A 63 -2.68 -14.59 -5.15
C VAL A 63 -1.80 -13.91 -4.11
N ILE A 64 -0.48 -13.90 -4.32
CA ILE A 64 0.48 -13.26 -3.42
C ILE A 64 0.21 -11.75 -3.31
N VAL A 65 -0.04 -11.06 -4.44
CA VAL A 65 -0.38 -9.64 -4.45
C VAL A 65 -1.68 -9.39 -3.69
N GLY A 66 -2.70 -10.23 -3.88
CA GLY A 66 -3.97 -10.14 -3.14
C GLY A 66 -3.79 -10.30 -1.63
N LEU A 67 -2.95 -11.23 -1.19
CA LEU A 67 -2.60 -11.39 0.23
C LEU A 67 -1.86 -10.17 0.78
N LEU A 68 -0.94 -9.59 0.00
CA LEU A 68 -0.13 -8.45 0.41
C LEU A 68 -0.98 -7.22 0.77
N GLU A 69 -2.15 -7.05 0.15
CA GLU A 69 -3.08 -5.93 0.44
C GLU A 69 -3.67 -5.97 1.85
N TYR A 70 -3.74 -7.17 2.45
CA TYR A 70 -4.21 -7.33 3.82
C TYR A 70 -3.10 -7.13 4.85
N PHE A 71 -1.83 -7.34 4.46
CA PHE A 71 -0.67 -7.12 5.33
C PHE A 71 -0.11 -5.70 5.23
N MET A 72 -0.15 -5.09 4.04
CA MET A 72 0.37 -3.76 3.79
C MET A 72 -0.77 -2.83 3.39
N PRO A 73 -0.98 -1.70 4.09
CA PRO A 73 -1.96 -0.72 3.67
C PRO A 73 -1.56 -0.17 2.29
N LYS A 74 -2.45 -0.32 1.30
CA LYS A 74 -2.27 0.29 -0.01
C LYS A 74 -2.25 1.81 0.16
N LEU A 75 -1.23 2.45 -0.40
CA LEU A 75 -1.18 3.90 -0.48
C LEU A 75 -2.37 4.36 -1.35
N ASN A 76 -3.32 5.05 -0.72
CA ASN A 76 -4.45 5.65 -1.43
C ASN A 76 -3.87 6.64 -2.44
N LYS A 77 -4.16 6.42 -3.73
CA LYS A 77 -3.82 7.41 -4.75
C LYS A 77 -4.65 8.64 -4.43
N THR A 78 -4.00 9.74 -4.06
CA THR A 78 -4.67 11.02 -3.94
C THR A 78 -5.07 11.47 -5.35
N ASP A 79 -6.31 11.18 -5.73
CA ASP A 79 -6.92 11.78 -6.90
C ASP A 79 -7.26 13.23 -6.52
N TRP A 80 -6.40 14.15 -6.95
CA TRP A 80 -6.70 15.57 -6.87
C TRP A 80 -7.75 15.87 -7.93
N GLY A 81 -9.02 15.67 -7.57
CA GLY A 81 -10.15 16.13 -8.35
C GLY A 81 -10.18 17.65 -8.39
N LEU A 82 -9.36 18.28 -9.24
CA LEU A 82 -9.55 19.67 -9.61
C LEU A 82 -10.81 19.75 -10.45
N THR A 83 -11.96 19.98 -9.80
CA THR A 83 -13.13 20.52 -10.48
C THR A 83 -12.92 22.02 -10.70
N ASN A 84 -12.02 22.35 -11.62
CA ASN A 84 -11.97 23.72 -12.11
C ASN A 84 -13.17 23.87 -13.04
N ASN A 85 -14.08 24.79 -12.72
CA ASN A 85 -15.16 25.22 -13.60
C ASN A 85 -14.61 26.01 -14.82
N ASN A 86 -13.56 25.48 -15.46
CA ASN A 86 -12.79 26.10 -16.53
C ASN A 86 -12.21 27.48 -16.19
N GLU A 87 -12.12 27.83 -14.91
CA GLU A 87 -11.48 29.06 -14.46
C GLU A 87 -9.95 28.93 -14.60
N PRO A 88 -9.27 29.91 -15.20
CA PRO A 88 -7.83 29.84 -15.40
C PRO A 88 -7.09 29.86 -14.05
N ILE A 89 -6.19 28.91 -13.87
CA ILE A 89 -5.28 28.88 -12.71
C ILE A 89 -4.28 30.03 -12.88
N VAL A 90 -4.44 31.10 -12.11
CA VAL A 90 -3.47 32.20 -12.04
C VAL A 90 -2.34 31.78 -11.10
N VAL A 91 -1.22 31.32 -11.67
CA VAL A 91 0.01 31.10 -10.92
C VAL A 91 0.79 32.40 -10.91
N GLU A 92 0.83 33.09 -9.77
CA GLU A 92 1.73 34.23 -9.58
C GLU A 92 3.16 33.72 -9.47
N LEU A 93 3.95 33.95 -10.53
CA LEU A 93 5.38 33.66 -10.51
C LEU A 93 6.12 34.85 -9.86
N PRO A 94 7.09 34.59 -8.96
CA PRO A 94 7.96 35.66 -8.48
C PRO A 94 8.77 36.24 -9.66
N SER A 95 8.80 37.57 -9.75
CA SER A 95 9.61 38.28 -10.74
C SER A 95 11.09 38.02 -10.49
N PHE A 96 11.72 37.21 -11.34
CA PHE A 96 13.17 37.12 -11.38
C PHE A 96 13.68 38.40 -12.05
N ALA A 97 14.00 39.41 -11.24
CA ALA A 97 14.66 40.62 -11.70
C ALA A 97 15.89 40.23 -12.53
N LYS A 98 15.93 40.70 -13.79
CA LYS A 98 17.10 40.56 -14.67
C LYS A 98 18.36 40.97 -13.89
N ALA A 99 19.33 40.07 -13.81
CA ALA A 99 20.65 40.41 -13.31
C ALA A 99 21.19 41.59 -14.11
N THR A 100 21.27 42.76 -13.48
CA THR A 100 22.00 43.92 -13.99
C THR A 100 23.42 43.47 -14.26
N ALA A 101 23.84 43.64 -15.53
CA ALA A 101 25.19 43.36 -15.99
C ALA A 101 26.20 44.12 -15.10
N GLY A 102 26.98 43.38 -14.30
CA GLY A 102 27.91 44.01 -13.36
C GLY A 102 28.84 43.09 -12.58
N ASN A 103 28.69 41.76 -12.62
CA ASN A 103 29.70 40.88 -12.04
C ASN A 103 29.77 39.55 -12.78
N THR A 104 30.62 39.46 -13.80
CA THR A 104 31.05 38.16 -14.34
C THR A 104 31.87 37.47 -13.25
N PRO A 105 31.48 36.29 -12.76
CA PRO A 105 32.37 35.53 -11.89
C PRO A 105 33.58 35.08 -12.71
N THR A 106 34.72 35.72 -12.45
CA THR A 106 36.02 35.27 -12.94
C THR A 106 36.29 33.90 -12.33
N PHE A 107 36.16 32.83 -13.10
CA PHE A 107 36.64 31.52 -12.68
C PHE A 107 38.15 31.60 -12.54
N ALA A 108 38.64 31.63 -11.29
CA ALA A 108 40.06 31.54 -11.00
C ALA A 108 40.58 30.23 -11.60
N LYS A 109 41.56 30.35 -12.50
CA LYS A 109 42.33 29.24 -13.05
C LYS A 109 42.94 28.47 -11.88
N ALA A 110 42.53 27.22 -11.67
CA ALA A 110 43.13 26.36 -10.67
C ALA A 110 44.62 26.16 -11.03
N THR A 111 45.50 26.78 -10.26
CA THR A 111 46.93 26.48 -10.27
C THR A 111 47.09 25.04 -9.81
N ALA A 112 47.72 24.20 -10.62
CA ALA A 112 48.06 22.82 -10.28
C ALA A 112 48.94 22.82 -9.02
N GLY A 113 48.30 22.58 -7.88
CA GLY A 113 48.95 22.37 -6.59
C GLY A 113 49.60 20.99 -6.59
N ASN A 114 50.93 21.01 -6.55
CA ASN A 114 51.84 19.88 -6.41
C ASN A 114 51.39 18.92 -5.28
N ILE A 115 50.95 17.70 -5.62
CA ILE A 115 50.66 16.64 -4.64
C ILE A 115 51.98 15.92 -4.35
N GLY A 116 52.61 16.33 -3.25
CA GLY A 116 53.80 15.67 -2.70
C GLY A 116 53.45 14.36 -1.97
N HIS A 117 54.23 13.33 -2.29
CA HIS A 117 54.79 12.26 -1.44
C HIS A 117 54.07 11.86 -0.13
N GLY A 118 53.77 10.56 0.01
CA GLY A 118 53.67 9.91 1.33
C GLY A 118 52.77 8.68 1.44
N GLU A 119 53.32 7.52 1.07
CA GLU A 119 53.12 6.17 1.64
C GLU A 119 51.73 5.63 2.05
N GLY A 120 51.33 4.54 1.37
CA GLY A 120 51.21 3.24 2.07
C GLY A 120 49.82 2.70 2.43
N ILE A 121 49.54 1.51 1.86
CA ILE A 121 48.91 0.30 2.45
C ILE A 121 47.60 -0.18 1.75
N GLY A 122 47.83 -1.04 0.73
CA GLY A 122 47.11 -2.23 0.19
C GLY A 122 45.58 -2.46 0.28
N PRO A 123 45.07 -3.64 -0.18
CA PRO A 123 45.62 -4.57 -1.16
C PRO A 123 44.75 -4.75 -2.43
N SER A 124 45.44 -5.15 -3.49
CA SER A 124 44.99 -5.70 -4.76
C SER A 124 43.81 -6.70 -4.68
N PHE A 125 42.78 -6.47 -5.50
CA PHE A 125 41.94 -7.52 -6.07
C PHE A 125 41.47 -7.11 -7.49
N ALA A 126 42.37 -7.17 -8.48
CA ALA A 126 41.98 -7.16 -9.88
C ALA A 126 41.85 -8.60 -10.40
N LYS A 127 40.62 -8.94 -10.78
CA LYS A 127 40.16 -10.24 -11.24
C LYS A 127 40.39 -10.36 -12.76
N ALA A 128 40.79 -11.56 -13.19
CA ALA A 128 40.40 -12.23 -14.44
C ALA A 128 40.96 -11.77 -15.82
N THR A 129 41.88 -12.60 -16.33
CA THR A 129 41.85 -13.33 -17.63
C THR A 129 41.65 -12.60 -18.97
N ALA A 130 42.68 -12.71 -19.83
CA ALA A 130 42.71 -13.00 -21.28
C ALA A 130 43.99 -12.37 -21.87
N GLY A 131 44.84 -12.95 -22.70
CA GLY A 131 44.85 -14.19 -23.48
C GLY A 131 45.86 -13.98 -24.62
N LYS A 132 46.71 -14.99 -24.85
CA LYS A 132 47.79 -15.13 -25.85
C LYS A 132 49.07 -14.32 -25.65
#